data_AF-A0A8A0RLF6-F1
#
_entry.id   AF-A0A8A0RLF6-F1
#
_cell.length_a   1.000
_cell.length_b   1.000
_cell.length_c   1.000
_cell.angle_alpha   90.00
_cell.angle_beta   90.00
_cell.angle_gamma   90.00
#
_symmetry.space_group_name_H-M   'P 1'
#
loop_
_entity.id
_entity.type
_entity.pdbx_description
1 polymer ?
#
loop_
_entity_poly.entity_id
_entity_poly.type
_entity_poly.pdbx_seq_one_letter_code
_entity_poly.pdbx_strand_id
1 'polypeptide(L)'
;MCMYDTKPPFRELIKDLLLMSLSAGDLSRALDAVSESVTTFYPDVKIWFAETLGRRQSFLSGAGKESFLPPERTQLSDRYAVFMQNAQNIPPEEKEILLSIFKIITVIYEDG
;
A
#
# COMPACT_ATOMS: atom_id res chain seq x y z
N MET A 1 33.31 -0.85 -12.16
CA MET A 1 32.29 -0.42 -13.12
C MET A 1 30.95 -0.55 -12.41
N CYS A 2 30.47 0.53 -11.80
CA CYS A 2 29.25 0.50 -11.00
C CYS A 2 28.05 0.46 -11.94
N MET A 3 27.27 -0.62 -11.89
CA MET A 3 25.99 -0.70 -12.57
C MET A 3 25.05 0.32 -11.92
N TYR A 4 24.32 1.06 -12.73
CA TYR A 4 23.35 2.04 -12.26
C TYR A 4 22.23 1.29 -11.52
N ASP A 5 22.21 1.38 -10.19
CA ASP A 5 21.05 1.11 -9.32
C ASP A 5 19.97 2.19 -9.56
N THR A 6 19.49 2.31 -10.80
CA THR A 6 18.35 3.18 -11.08
C THR A 6 17.10 2.45 -10.66
N LYS A 7 16.61 2.81 -9.47
CA LYS A 7 15.24 2.54 -9.02
C LYS A 7 14.28 2.71 -10.21
N PRO A 8 13.36 1.76 -10.46
CA PRO A 8 12.42 1.91 -11.55
C PRO A 8 11.65 3.24 -11.43
N PRO A 9 11.24 3.86 -12.54
CA PRO A 9 10.43 5.07 -12.47
C PRO A 9 9.13 4.79 -11.71
N PHE A 10 8.68 5.75 -10.90
CA PHE A 10 7.44 5.61 -10.11
C PHE A 10 6.22 5.27 -10.99
N ARG A 11 6.14 5.79 -12.22
CA ARG A 11 5.08 5.43 -13.17
C ARG A 11 5.00 3.93 -13.50
N GLU A 12 6.15 3.23 -13.52
CA GLU A 12 6.18 1.79 -13.79
C GLU A 12 5.65 1.03 -12.58
N LEU A 13 6.01 1.47 -11.37
CA LEU A 13 5.39 0.98 -10.14
C LEU A 13 3.87 1.12 -10.22
N ILE A 14 3.35 2.31 -10.56
CA ILE A 14 1.89 2.52 -10.64
C ILE A 14 1.21 1.55 -11.62
N LYS A 15 1.80 1.37 -12.80
CA LYS A 15 1.30 0.42 -13.79
C LYS A 15 1.24 -1.00 -13.22
N ASP A 16 2.30 -1.42 -12.53
CA ASP A 16 2.39 -2.75 -11.93
C ASP A 16 1.36 -2.92 -10.81
N LEU A 17 1.19 -1.92 -9.93
CA LEU A 17 0.19 -1.96 -8.85
C LEU A 17 -1.24 -2.11 -9.39
N LEU A 18 -1.58 -1.39 -10.46
CA LEU A 18 -2.89 -1.48 -11.11
C LEU A 18 -3.12 -2.85 -11.76
N LEU A 19 -2.10 -3.40 -12.43
CA LEU A 19 -2.21 -4.72 -13.06
C LEU A 19 -2.33 -5.83 -12.01
N MET A 20 -1.51 -5.79 -10.96
CA MET A 20 -1.56 -6.74 -9.85
C MET A 20 -2.90 -6.70 -9.15
N SER A 21 -3.42 -5.50 -8.86
CA SER A 21 -4.68 -5.36 -8.16
C SER A 21 -5.86 -5.82 -9.00
N LEU A 22 -5.94 -5.49 -10.30
CA LEU A 22 -7.04 -5.94 -11.15
C LEU A 22 -7.00 -7.45 -11.47
N SER A 23 -5.83 -8.07 -11.35
CA SER A 23 -5.65 -9.51 -11.59
C SER A 23 -5.77 -10.34 -10.31
N ALA A 24 -5.90 -9.70 -9.15
CA ALA A 24 -6.03 -10.40 -7.88
C ALA A 24 -7.42 -11.04 -7.76
N GLY A 25 -7.49 -12.23 -7.18
CA GLY A 25 -8.76 -12.94 -7.01
C GLY A 25 -9.66 -12.36 -5.92
N ASP A 26 -9.07 -11.67 -4.95
CA ASP A 26 -9.75 -11.07 -3.80
C ASP A 26 -8.96 -9.86 -3.25
N LEU A 27 -9.61 -9.08 -2.37
CA LEU A 27 -9.03 -7.87 -1.80
C LEU A 27 -7.76 -8.13 -0.99
N SER A 28 -7.72 -9.20 -0.19
CA SER A 28 -6.56 -9.49 0.67
C SER A 28 -5.32 -9.75 -0.18
N ARG A 29 -5.45 -10.54 -1.26
CA ARG A 29 -4.37 -10.78 -2.22
C ARG A 29 -3.96 -9.53 -2.98
N ALA A 30 -4.93 -8.70 -3.37
CA ALA A 30 -4.63 -7.43 -4.04
C ALA A 30 -3.78 -6.53 -3.13
N LEU A 31 -4.21 -6.37 -1.87
CA LEU A 31 -3.53 -5.54 -0.87
C LEU A 31 -2.14 -6.11 -0.49
N ASP A 32 -2.00 -7.43 -0.41
CA ASP A 32 -0.71 -8.08 -0.13
C ASP A 32 0.28 -7.76 -1.24
N ALA A 33 -0.08 -8.05 -2.48
CA ALA A 33 0.78 -7.82 -3.64
C ALA A 33 1.20 -6.35 -3.78
N VAL A 34 0.27 -5.41 -3.61
CA VAL A 34 0.62 -3.98 -3.70
C VAL A 34 1.47 -3.52 -2.53
N SER A 35 1.24 -4.02 -1.31
CA SER A 35 2.07 -3.67 -0.16
C SER A 35 3.51 -4.16 -0.32
N GLU A 36 3.70 -5.38 -0.83
CA GLU A 36 5.03 -5.94 -1.11
C GLU A 36 5.76 -5.14 -2.19
N SER A 37 5.07 -4.80 -3.28
CA SER A 37 5.65 -4.02 -4.37
C SER A 37 6.03 -2.61 -3.91
N VAL A 38 5.15 -1.93 -3.16
CA VAL A 38 5.43 -0.59 -2.62
C VAL A 38 6.58 -0.62 -1.62
N THR A 39 6.63 -1.60 -0.72
CA THR A 39 7.71 -1.68 0.28
C THR A 39 9.03 -2.18 -0.31
N THR A 40 9.01 -2.89 -1.44
CA THR A 40 10.22 -3.14 -2.24
C THR A 40 10.74 -1.85 -2.87
N PHE A 41 9.83 -1.00 -3.35
CA PHE A 41 10.18 0.30 -3.91
C PHE A 41 10.59 1.32 -2.84
N TYR A 42 10.05 1.25 -1.62
CA TYR A 42 10.45 2.06 -0.47
C TYR A 42 10.85 1.14 0.70
N PRO A 43 12.10 0.63 0.73
CA PRO A 43 12.54 -0.41 1.69
C PRO A 43 12.39 -0.07 3.17
N ASP A 44 12.38 1.23 3.50
CA ASP A 44 12.27 1.72 4.87
C ASP A 44 10.82 1.98 5.30
N VAL A 45 9.84 1.75 4.42
CA VAL A 45 8.41 1.93 4.70
C VAL A 45 7.79 0.59 5.11
N LYS A 46 6.91 0.63 6.10
CA LYS A 46 6.00 -0.49 6.42
C LYS A 46 4.57 -0.06 6.16
N ILE A 47 3.81 -0.91 5.50
CA ILE A 47 2.41 -0.68 5.16
C ILE A 47 1.60 -1.87 5.69
N TRP A 48 0.48 -1.59 6.33
CA TRP A 48 -0.54 -2.60 6.52
C TRP A 48 -1.93 -2.03 6.42
N PHE A 49 -2.86 -2.90 6.07
CA PHE A 49 -4.27 -2.62 5.90
C PHE A 49 -5.05 -3.30 7.02
N ALA A 50 -6.11 -2.64 7.45
CA ALA A 50 -7.03 -3.21 8.41
C ALA A 50 -8.48 -2.95 8.01
N GLU A 51 -9.33 -3.93 8.27
CA GLU A 51 -10.77 -3.79 8.25
C GLU A 51 -11.27 -3.28 9.60
N THR A 52 -12.20 -2.33 9.56
CA THR A 52 -12.86 -1.73 10.72
C THR A 52 -14.19 -2.43 10.93
N LEU A 53 -14.28 -3.21 12.00
CA LEU A 53 -15.46 -3.93 12.42
C LEU A 53 -16.00 -3.29 13.71
N GLY A 54 -16.85 -2.29 13.55
CA GLY A 54 -17.32 -1.45 14.65
C GLY A 54 -16.18 -0.66 15.29
N ARG A 55 -15.79 -1.03 16.52
CA ARG A 55 -14.66 -0.42 17.25
C ARG A 55 -13.35 -1.20 17.12
N ARG A 56 -13.38 -2.36 16.47
CA ARG A 56 -12.21 -3.24 16.32
C ARG A 56 -11.57 -3.04 14.95
N GLN A 57 -10.25 -3.19 14.90
CA GLN A 57 -9.51 -3.25 13.65
C GLN A 57 -8.94 -4.66 13.50
N SER A 58 -9.21 -5.29 12.37
CA SER A 58 -8.68 -6.59 12.00
C SER A 58 -7.63 -6.40 10.94
N PHE A 59 -6.42 -6.91 11.16
CA PHE A 59 -5.38 -6.93 10.14
C PHE A 59 -5.87 -7.71 8.91
N LEU A 60 -5.61 -7.18 7.72
CA LEU A 60 -5.92 -7.83 6.44
C LEU A 60 -4.67 -8.31 5.73
N SER A 61 -3.68 -7.41 5.63
CA SER A 61 -2.56 -7.54 4.70
C SER A 61 -1.51 -6.49 5.04
N GLY A 62 -0.24 -6.76 4.71
CA GLY A 62 0.82 -5.76 4.84
C GLY A 62 2.22 -6.31 4.65
N ALA A 63 3.15 -5.41 4.39
CA ALA A 63 4.56 -5.71 4.14
C ALA A 63 5.48 -4.63 4.70
N GLY A 64 6.79 -4.89 4.64
CA GLY A 64 7.83 -3.98 5.11
C GLY A 64 8.31 -4.27 6.53
N LYS A 65 9.32 -3.52 6.97
CA LYS A 65 10.02 -3.76 8.24
C LYS A 65 9.44 -2.91 9.37
N GLU A 66 9.22 -3.53 10.53
CA GLU A 66 8.83 -2.84 11.76
C GLU A 66 9.80 -1.70 12.07
N SER A 67 9.25 -0.54 12.39
CA SER A 67 10.01 0.56 12.97
C SER A 67 9.40 0.96 14.31
N PHE A 68 10.18 1.69 15.12
CA PHE A 68 9.71 2.24 16.39
C PHE A 68 8.83 3.48 16.23
N LEU A 69 8.66 4.00 15.01
CA LEU A 69 7.82 5.17 14.77
C LEU A 69 6.33 4.80 14.79
N PRO A 70 5.47 5.65 15.35
CA PRO A 70 4.03 5.43 15.27
C PRO A 70 3.57 5.48 13.80
N PRO A 71 2.66 4.60 13.38
CA PRO A 71 2.12 4.65 12.03
C PRO A 71 1.21 5.86 11.83
N GLU A 72 1.29 6.44 10.63
CA GLU A 72 0.25 7.31 10.13
C GLU A 72 -0.93 6.47 9.64
N ARG A 73 -2.14 6.79 10.11
CA ARG A 73 -3.37 6.12 9.68
C ARG A 73 -4.10 6.96 8.65
N THR A 74 -4.48 6.36 7.54
CA THR A 74 -5.36 6.98 6.53
C THR A 74 -6.58 6.09 6.29
N GLN A 75 -7.77 6.69 6.32
CA GLN A 75 -9.00 6.00 5.96
C GLN A 75 -9.06 5.81 4.43
N LEU A 76 -9.37 4.58 3.99
CA LEU A 76 -9.53 4.25 2.57
C LEU A 76 -11.00 4.24 2.15
N SER A 77 -11.85 3.58 2.94
CA SER A 77 -13.30 3.54 2.79
C SER A 77 -13.97 3.57 4.17
N ASP A 78 -15.28 3.38 4.29
CA ASP A 78 -15.92 3.25 5.62
C ASP A 78 -15.42 2.02 6.40
N ARG A 79 -14.98 0.98 5.68
CA ARG A 79 -14.52 -0.28 6.27
C ARG A 79 -13.00 -0.37 6.37
N TYR A 80 -12.25 0.19 5.43
CA TYR A 80 -10.81 -0.07 5.36
C TYR A 80 -9.96 1.14 5.72
N ALA A 81 -8.82 0.88 6.36
CA ALA A 81 -7.78 1.86 6.62
C ALA A 81 -6.41 1.28 6.30
N VAL A 82 -5.50 2.17 5.90
CA VAL A 82 -4.08 1.88 5.75
C VAL A 82 -3.29 2.55 6.86
N PHE A 83 -2.23 1.87 7.28
CA PHE A 83 -1.27 2.35 8.25
C PHE A 83 0.11 2.32 7.61
N MET A 84 0.83 3.43 7.72
CA MET A 84 2.15 3.58 7.12
C MET A 84 3.14 4.05 8.17
N GLN A 85 4.20 3.29 8.40
CA GLN A 85 5.37 3.76 9.14
C GLN A 85 6.41 4.32 8.17
N ASN A 86 7.16 5.32 8.63
CA ASN A 86 8.18 6.01 7.84
C ASN A 86 7.65 6.63 6.53
N ALA A 87 6.36 6.98 6.48
CA ALA A 87 5.72 7.55 5.30
C ALA A 87 6.36 8.87 4.83
N GLN A 88 7.08 9.58 5.72
CA GLN A 88 7.86 10.77 5.37
C GLN A 88 9.02 10.49 4.40
N ASN A 89 9.41 9.22 4.21
CA ASN A 89 10.43 8.82 3.24
C ASN A 89 9.87 8.65 1.81
N ILE A 90 8.55 8.83 1.64
CA ILE A 90 7.89 8.84 0.32
C ILE A 90 7.67 10.31 -0.07
N PRO A 91 8.03 10.72 -1.30
CA PRO A 91 7.66 12.02 -1.82
C PRO A 91 6.15 12.30 -1.66
N PRO A 92 5.73 13.50 -1.20
CA PRO A 92 4.33 13.76 -0.89
C PRO A 92 3.36 13.46 -2.04
N GLU A 93 3.70 13.86 -3.27
CA GLU A 93 2.89 13.60 -4.47
C GLU A 93 2.73 12.10 -4.75
N GLU A 94 3.83 11.33 -4.62
CA GLU A 94 3.81 9.88 -4.81
C GLU A 94 2.98 9.19 -3.73
N LYS A 95 3.07 9.64 -2.48
CA LYS A 95 2.26 9.15 -1.37
C LYS A 95 0.76 9.38 -1.62
N GLU A 96 0.36 10.56 -2.09
CA GLU A 96 -1.04 10.85 -2.44
C GLU A 96 -1.57 9.95 -3.56
N ILE A 97 -0.74 9.66 -4.56
CA ILE A 97 -1.07 8.74 -5.65
C ILE A 97 -1.24 7.31 -5.11
N LEU A 98 -0.33 6.84 -4.26
CA LEU A 98 -0.44 5.52 -3.63
C LEU A 98 -1.72 5.39 -2.79
N LEU A 99 -2.03 6.40 -1.97
CA LEU A 99 -3.27 6.43 -1.19
C LEU A 99 -4.51 6.39 -2.09
N SER A 100 -4.48 7.10 -3.22
CA SER A 100 -5.56 7.07 -4.21
C SER A 100 -5.74 5.69 -4.84
N ILE A 101 -4.64 5.01 -5.16
CA ILE A 101 -4.67 3.64 -5.67
C ILE A 101 -5.24 2.68 -4.63
N PHE A 102 -4.81 2.76 -3.36
CA PHE A 102 -5.34 1.90 -2.31
C PHE A 102 -6.85 2.08 -2.13
N LYS A 103 -7.36 3.31 -2.22
CA LYS A 103 -8.80 3.59 -2.21
C LYS A 103 -9.53 2.94 -3.39
N ILE A 104 -8.98 3.08 -4.59
CA ILE A 104 -9.56 2.46 -5.81
C ILE A 104 -9.62 0.93 -5.64
N ILE A 105 -8.54 0.31 -5.15
CA ILE A 105 -8.50 -1.13 -4.89
C ILE A 105 -9.61 -1.52 -3.91
N THR A 106 -9.77 -0.81 -2.80
CA THR A 106 -10.83 -1.14 -1.84
C THR A 106 -12.22 -1.05 -2.46
N VAL A 107 -12.48 -0.06 -3.32
CA VAL A 107 -13.78 0.10 -4.00
C VAL A 107 -14.06 -1.03 -4.99
N ILE A 108 -13.06 -1.43 -5.80
CA ILE A 108 -13.20 -2.51 -6.80
C ILE A 108 -13.71 -3.81 -6.17
N TYR A 109 -13.26 -4.11 -4.95
CA TYR A 109 -13.61 -5.34 -4.25
C TYR A 109 -14.72 -5.17 -3.20
N GLU A 110 -15.21 -3.96 -2.92
CA GLU A 110 -16.37 -3.74 -2.05
C GLU A 110 -17.70 -4.01 -2.77
N ASP A 111 -17.74 -3.80 -4.09
CA ASP A 111 -18.91 -3.99 -4.94
C ASP A 111 -19.02 -5.41 -5.56
N GLY A 112 -18.15 -6.34 -5.16
CA GLY A 112 -18.06 -7.72 -5.65
C GLY A 112 -18.71 -8.78 -4.76
#